data_AF-A0A0C3LZ14-F1
#
_entry.id   AF-A0A0C3LZ14-F1
#
_cell.length_a   1.000
_cell.length_b   1.000
_cell.length_c   1.000
_cell.angle_alpha   90.00
_cell.angle_beta   90.00
_cell.angle_gamma   90.00
#
_symmetry.space_group_name_H-M   'P 1'
#
loop_
_entity.id
_entity.type
_entity.pdbx_description
1 polymer ?
#
loop_
_entity_poly.entity_id
_entity_poly.type
_entity_poly.pdbx_seq_one_letter_code
_entity_poly.pdbx_strand_id
1 'polypeptide(L)'
;MPQLLTLYISARDPHGFNKVAKTLLAAAPNLERLCLMQNQQSAYTSHGKWIRPLLCEEQDSEMVPCPQLVVLRLRGITITRWDDLRKVGSRRPAFKTLSVDSGGWEQSGGENQDLNALRQCFDVVVEDGPKF
;
A
#
# COMPACT_ATOMS: atom_id res chain seq x y z
N MET A 1 9.59 17.38 -19.52
CA MET A 1 9.89 16.00 -19.04
C MET A 1 8.60 15.40 -18.52
N PRO A 2 8.20 14.19 -18.94
CA PRO A 2 7.00 13.55 -18.41
C PRO A 2 7.18 13.20 -16.93
N GLN A 3 6.19 13.52 -16.11
CA GLN A 3 6.17 13.17 -14.69
C GLN A 3 5.20 12.01 -14.47
N LEU A 4 5.63 10.97 -13.75
CA LEU A 4 4.80 9.83 -13.43
C LEU A 4 3.87 10.17 -12.26
N LEU A 5 2.56 10.30 -12.52
CA LEU A 5 1.55 10.62 -11.51
C LEU A 5 0.82 9.38 -10.98
N THR A 6 0.70 8.34 -11.81
CA THR A 6 -0.01 7.11 -11.46
C THR A 6 0.86 5.91 -11.80
N LEU A 7 0.97 4.97 -10.86
CA LEU A 7 1.75 3.75 -11.00
C LEU A 7 0.88 2.56 -10.59
N TYR A 8 0.77 1.59 -11.51
CA TYR A 8 0.05 0.35 -11.30
C TYR A 8 1.05 -0.80 -11.31
N ILE A 9 1.07 -1.59 -10.24
CA ILE A 9 1.96 -2.75 -10.09
C ILE A 9 1.09 -3.95 -9.77
N SER A 10 1.20 -4.98 -10.60
CA SER A 10 0.51 -6.25 -10.40
C SER A 10 1.51 -7.38 -10.39
N ALA A 11 1.42 -8.27 -9.41
CA ALA A 11 2.19 -9.50 -9.38
C ALA A 11 1.32 -10.67 -8.91
N ARG A 12 1.63 -11.87 -9.39
CA ARG A 12 1.08 -13.10 -8.79
C ARG A 12 1.70 -13.32 -7.41
N ASP A 13 2.98 -13.03 -7.29
CA ASP A 13 3.77 -13.18 -6.07
C ASP A 13 4.71 -11.97 -5.89
N PRO A 14 4.64 -11.22 -4.77
CA PRO A 14 5.50 -10.07 -4.50
C PRO A 14 6.91 -10.43 -4.00
N HIS A 15 7.35 -11.69 -4.09
CA HIS A 15 8.73 -12.07 -3.79
C HIS A 15 9.73 -11.17 -4.54
N GLY A 16 10.52 -10.39 -3.79
CA GLY A 16 11.50 -9.45 -4.33
C GLY A 16 11.03 -8.01 -4.53
N PHE A 17 9.72 -7.71 -4.38
CA PHE A 17 9.21 -6.33 -4.50
C PHE A 17 9.95 -5.36 -3.58
N ASN A 18 10.18 -5.74 -2.32
CA ASN A 18 10.94 -4.93 -1.36
C ASN A 18 12.32 -4.48 -1.86
N LYS A 19 12.99 -5.30 -2.69
CA LYS A 19 14.34 -4.99 -3.20
C LYS A 19 14.33 -3.85 -4.22
N VAL A 20 13.23 -3.69 -4.96
CA VAL A 20 13.12 -2.71 -6.06
C VAL A 20 12.18 -1.55 -5.73
N ALA A 21 11.26 -1.73 -4.78
CA ALA A 21 10.23 -0.76 -4.44
C ALA A 21 10.82 0.57 -3.97
N LYS A 22 11.89 0.56 -3.17
CA LYS A 22 12.55 1.80 -2.72
C LYS A 22 13.06 2.62 -3.92
N THR A 23 13.81 2.01 -4.82
CA THR A 23 14.33 2.66 -6.03
C THR A 23 13.21 3.18 -6.92
N LEU A 24 12.17 2.37 -7.11
CA LEU A 24 11.01 2.73 -7.92
C LEU A 24 10.26 3.95 -7.36
N LEU A 25 10.01 3.97 -6.05
CA LEU A 25 9.31 5.06 -5.39
C LEU A 25 10.17 6.33 -5.29
N ALA A 26 11.49 6.19 -5.13
CA ALA A 26 12.41 7.32 -5.16
C ALA A 26 12.52 7.96 -6.55
N ALA A 27 12.41 7.16 -7.61
CA ALA A 27 12.39 7.64 -8.99
C ALA A 27 11.07 8.34 -9.39
N ALA A 28 10.03 8.29 -8.55
CA ALA A 28 8.71 8.86 -8.81
C ALA A 28 8.27 9.84 -7.70
N PRO A 29 8.95 11.01 -7.55
CA PRO A 29 8.66 11.96 -6.47
C PRO A 29 7.27 12.62 -6.59
N ASN A 30 6.74 12.74 -7.80
CA ASN A 30 5.42 13.34 -8.07
C ASN A 30 4.30 12.29 -8.16
N LEU A 31 4.54 11.06 -7.70
CA LEU A 31 3.53 10.01 -7.74
C LEU A 31 2.37 10.35 -6.80
N GLU A 32 1.18 10.51 -7.36
CA GLU A 32 -0.05 10.79 -6.62
C GLU A 32 -0.87 9.53 -6.33
N ARG A 33 -0.81 8.54 -7.22
CA ARG A 33 -1.64 7.33 -7.15
C ARG A 33 -0.79 6.08 -7.30
N LEU A 34 -0.78 5.25 -6.28
CA LEU A 34 -0.13 3.94 -6.30
C LEU A 34 -1.18 2.84 -6.18
N CYS A 35 -1.21 1.93 -7.13
CA CYS A 35 -2.06 0.75 -7.10
C CYS A 35 -1.20 -0.51 -7.06
N LEU A 36 -1.35 -1.30 -5.99
CA LEU A 36 -0.69 -2.58 -5.78
C LEU A 36 -1.73 -3.68 -5.87
N MET A 37 -1.54 -4.63 -6.78
CA MET A 37 -2.46 -5.75 -6.98
C MET A 37 -1.73 -7.09 -6.87
N GLN A 38 -2.27 -7.97 -6.03
CA GLN A 38 -1.86 -9.36 -5.92
C GLN A 38 -2.91 -10.26 -6.56
N ASN A 39 -2.50 -11.00 -7.59
CA ASN A 39 -3.42 -11.81 -8.41
C ASN A 39 -3.71 -13.20 -7.82
N GLN A 40 -2.99 -13.62 -6.78
CA GLN A 40 -3.28 -14.85 -6.04
C GLN A 40 -3.44 -14.55 -4.55
N GLN A 41 -4.64 -14.77 -4.03
CA GLN A 41 -4.87 -14.98 -2.60
C GLN A 41 -4.42 -16.41 -2.26
N SER A 42 -3.11 -16.63 -2.16
CA SER A 42 -2.63 -17.90 -1.60
C SER A 42 -2.73 -17.80 -0.07
N ALA A 43 -3.22 -18.87 0.57
CA ALA A 43 -3.30 -19.02 2.03
C ALA A 43 -1.93 -18.93 2.74
N TYR A 44 -0.84 -18.88 1.97
CA TYR A 44 0.55 -18.81 2.43
C TYR A 44 1.28 -17.55 1.94
N THR A 45 0.59 -16.59 1.33
CA THR A 45 1.33 -15.46 0.74
C THR A 45 1.97 -14.57 1.78
N SER A 46 3.10 -14.01 1.39
CA SER A 46 3.90 -13.11 2.19
C SER A 46 3.20 -11.79 2.47
N HIS A 47 2.29 -11.83 3.43
CA HIS A 47 1.59 -10.67 3.96
C HIS A 47 2.58 -9.56 4.33
N GLY A 48 2.23 -8.31 4.04
CA GLY A 48 3.09 -7.15 4.30
C GLY A 48 4.24 -6.89 3.33
N LYS A 49 4.61 -7.81 2.40
CA LYS A 49 5.67 -7.50 1.40
C LYS A 49 5.31 -6.33 0.49
N TRP A 50 4.04 -6.12 0.18
CA TRP A 50 3.62 -4.97 -0.63
C TRP A 50 3.72 -3.65 0.12
N ILE A 51 3.43 -3.67 1.42
CA ILE A 51 3.19 -2.47 2.21
C ILE A 51 4.48 -1.98 2.89
N ARG A 52 5.35 -2.89 3.34
CA ARG A 52 6.60 -2.55 4.05
C ARG A 52 7.47 -1.48 3.37
N PRO A 53 7.68 -1.48 2.04
CA PRO A 53 8.45 -0.42 1.39
C PRO A 53 7.84 0.98 1.55
N LEU A 54 6.52 1.07 1.70
CA LEU A 54 5.79 2.32 1.92
C LEU A 54 5.91 2.81 3.38
N LEU A 55 6.09 1.89 4.32
CA LEU A 55 6.22 2.17 5.75
C LEU A 55 7.58 2.78 6.14
N CYS A 56 8.57 2.72 5.24
CA CYS A 56 9.90 3.33 5.40
C CYS A 56 10.52 3.04 6.78
N GLU A 57 10.58 1.76 7.16
CA GLU A 57 11.04 1.34 8.50
C GLU A 57 12.56 1.44 8.71
N GLU A 58 13.35 1.68 7.65
CA GLU A 58 14.78 1.92 7.80
C GLU A 58 15.05 3.40 8.06
N GLN A 59 15.47 3.66 9.30
CA GLN A 59 16.10 4.89 9.78
C GLN A 59 17.26 5.30 8.82
N ASP A 60 17.45 6.62 8.63
CA ASP A 60 18.53 7.31 7.88
C ASP A 60 18.23 7.90 6.49
N SER A 61 17.03 7.77 5.92
CA SER A 61 16.73 8.54 4.70
C SER A 61 15.96 9.83 5.02
N GLU A 62 16.63 10.97 4.91
CA GLU A 62 16.02 12.32 4.92
C GLU A 62 14.92 12.49 3.83
N MET A 63 14.86 11.57 2.88
CA MET A 63 13.98 11.64 1.72
C MET A 63 12.79 10.69 1.87
N VAL A 64 11.59 11.25 2.05
CA VAL A 64 10.34 10.48 2.03
C VAL A 64 10.03 10.08 0.57
N PRO A 65 9.94 8.79 0.23
CA PRO A 65 9.60 8.38 -1.13
C PRO A 65 8.12 8.66 -1.43
N CYS A 66 7.85 9.18 -2.63
CA CYS A 66 6.54 9.64 -3.09
C CYS A 66 5.83 10.59 -2.10
N PRO A 67 6.39 11.79 -1.81
CA PRO A 67 5.79 12.73 -0.86
C PRO A 67 4.40 13.24 -1.29
N GLN A 68 4.11 13.21 -2.59
CA GLN A 68 2.83 13.65 -3.18
C GLN A 68 1.77 12.54 -3.25
N LEU A 69 2.02 11.36 -2.66
CA LEU A 69 1.08 10.25 -2.73
C LEU A 69 -0.25 10.64 -2.06
N VAL A 70 -1.33 10.64 -2.84
CA VAL A 70 -2.69 10.96 -2.39
C VAL A 70 -3.52 9.70 -2.17
N VAL A 71 -3.37 8.72 -3.07
CA VAL A 71 -4.19 7.51 -3.11
C VAL A 71 -3.30 6.27 -3.11
N LEU A 72 -3.56 5.37 -2.17
CA LEU A 72 -3.01 4.02 -2.13
C LEU A 72 -4.14 3.02 -2.36
N ARG A 73 -4.06 2.24 -3.43
CA ARG A 73 -5.00 1.16 -3.72
C ARG A 73 -4.31 -0.18 -3.52
N LEU A 74 -4.89 -1.01 -2.67
CA LEU A 74 -4.42 -2.36 -2.35
C LEU A 74 -5.47 -3.36 -2.80
N ARG A 75 -5.11 -4.26 -3.71
CA ARG A 75 -6.05 -5.26 -4.25
C ARG A 75 -5.51 -6.67 -4.11
N GLY A 76 -6.29 -7.56 -3.50
CA GLY A 76 -5.87 -8.91 -3.14
C GLY A 76 -4.77 -8.92 -2.07
N ILE A 77 -4.61 -7.82 -1.33
CA ILE A 77 -3.54 -7.62 -0.34
C ILE A 77 -4.17 -7.48 1.04
N THR A 78 -3.76 -8.36 1.96
CA THR A 78 -4.10 -8.28 3.38
C THR A 78 -3.17 -7.26 4.07
N ILE A 79 -3.76 -6.34 4.85
CA ILE A 79 -3.05 -5.44 5.75
C ILE A 79 -2.96 -6.14 7.10
N THR A 80 -1.75 -6.51 7.52
CA THR A 80 -1.57 -7.19 8.80
C THR A 80 -1.44 -6.20 9.95
N ARG A 81 -1.61 -6.67 11.20
CA ARG A 81 -1.31 -5.88 12.42
C ARG A 81 0.10 -5.27 12.47
N TRP A 82 1.04 -5.80 11.68
CA TRP A 82 2.41 -5.29 11.60
C TRP A 82 2.56 -4.15 10.57
N ASP A 83 1.59 -4.01 9.67
CA ASP A 83 1.57 -3.01 8.61
C ASP A 83 0.88 -1.72 9.09
N ASP A 84 1.57 -0.94 9.93
CA ASP A 84 1.00 0.30 10.47
C ASP A 84 0.94 1.43 9.42
N LEU A 85 -0.10 1.38 8.57
CA LEU A 85 -0.34 2.37 7.52
C LEU A 85 -0.47 3.81 8.04
N ARG A 86 -0.71 4.04 9.34
CA ARG A 86 -0.70 5.39 9.92
C ARG A 86 0.67 6.05 9.78
N LYS A 87 1.75 5.25 9.79
CA LYS A 87 3.11 5.72 9.50
C LYS A 87 3.28 6.22 8.07
N VAL A 88 2.51 5.70 7.12
CA VAL A 88 2.50 6.21 5.73
C VAL A 88 1.94 7.63 5.72
N GLY A 89 0.79 7.85 6.38
CA GLY A 89 0.14 9.15 6.47
C GLY A 89 0.94 10.20 7.22
N SER A 90 1.56 9.84 8.35
CA SER A 90 2.35 10.81 9.13
C SER A 90 3.56 11.37 8.38
N ARG A 91 4.11 10.62 7.42
CA ARG A 91 5.24 11.05 6.58
C ARG A 91 4.81 11.66 5.25
N ARG A 92 3.55 11.48 4.84
CA ARG A 92 3.02 11.92 3.54
C ARG A 92 1.75 12.75 3.76
N PRO A 93 1.86 14.07 3.94
CA PRO A 93 0.71 14.92 4.27
C PRO A 93 -0.35 14.97 3.16
N ALA A 94 0.02 14.62 1.92
CA ALA A 94 -0.91 14.51 0.80
C ALA A 94 -1.78 13.25 0.85
N PHE A 95 -1.38 12.23 1.63
CA PHE A 95 -2.03 10.92 1.64
C PHE A 95 -3.38 10.99 2.34
N LYS A 96 -4.45 10.66 1.60
CA LYS A 96 -5.83 10.84 2.05
C LYS A 96 -6.67 9.58 1.90
N THR A 97 -6.50 8.86 0.79
CA THR A 97 -7.42 7.78 0.43
C THR A 97 -6.71 6.43 0.43
N LEU A 98 -7.24 5.50 1.22
CA LEU A 98 -6.87 4.09 1.20
C LEU A 98 -7.99 3.30 0.54
N SER A 99 -7.75 2.82 -0.68
CA SER A 99 -8.70 1.96 -1.40
C SER A 99 -8.28 0.50 -1.24
N VAL A 100 -9.22 -0.36 -0.87
CA VAL A 100 -8.99 -1.79 -0.62
C VAL A 100 -10.11 -2.60 -1.26
N ASP A 101 -9.81 -3.81 -1.73
CA ASP A 101 -10.88 -4.74 -2.11
C ASP A 101 -11.52 -5.40 -0.88
N SER A 102 -12.79 -5.77 -0.99
CA SER A 102 -13.56 -6.39 0.11
C SER A 102 -12.88 -7.65 0.67
N GLY A 103 -12.34 -8.51 -0.21
CA GLY A 103 -11.62 -9.72 0.22
C GLY A 103 -10.36 -9.43 1.04
N GLY A 104 -9.52 -8.48 0.57
CA GLY A 104 -8.36 -8.02 1.34
C GLY A 104 -8.74 -7.34 2.66
N TRP A 105 -9.83 -6.58 2.68
CA TRP A 105 -10.32 -5.88 3.87
C TRP A 105 -10.82 -6.84 4.96
N GLU A 106 -11.63 -7.83 4.60
CA GLU A 106 -12.12 -8.86 5.53
C GLU A 106 -10.98 -9.67 6.15
N GLN A 107 -10.03 -10.10 5.32
CA GLN A 107 -8.84 -10.81 5.79
C GLN A 107 -8.00 -9.96 6.74
N SER A 108 -7.90 -8.64 6.49
CA SER A 108 -7.15 -7.72 7.35
C SER A 108 -7.77 -7.66 8.76
N GLY A 109 -9.11 -7.70 8.85
CA GLY A 109 -9.81 -7.83 10.13
C GLY A 109 -9.46 -9.14 10.87
N GLY A 110 -9.36 -10.26 10.13
CA GLY A 110 -8.91 -11.55 10.67
C GLY A 110 -7.47 -11.55 11.18
N GLU A 111 -6.59 -10.71 10.61
CA GLU A 111 -5.19 -10.53 11.02
C GLU A 111 -5.01 -9.57 12.22
N ASN A 112 -6.09 -9.25 12.95
CA ASN A 112 -6.13 -8.30 14.07
C ASN A 112 -5.69 -6.88 13.69
N GLN A 113 -5.86 -6.46 12.43
CA GLN A 113 -5.64 -5.07 12.05
C GLN A 113 -6.76 -4.20 12.62
N ASP A 114 -6.41 -3.06 13.21
CA ASP A 114 -7.41 -2.08 13.65
C ASP A 114 -7.94 -1.27 12.45
N LEU A 115 -8.95 -1.84 11.80
CA LEU A 115 -9.62 -1.25 10.65
C LEU A 115 -10.32 0.07 10.98
N ASN A 116 -10.78 0.24 12.23
CA ASN A 116 -11.43 1.47 12.67
C ASN A 116 -10.40 2.59 12.82
N ALA A 117 -9.22 2.29 13.36
CA ALA A 117 -8.13 3.27 13.40
C ALA A 117 -7.72 3.73 11.99
N LEU A 118 -7.70 2.84 11.00
CA LEU A 118 -7.43 3.23 9.61
C LEU A 118 -8.50 4.19 9.06
N ARG A 119 -9.78 3.95 9.36
CA ARG A 119 -10.90 4.83 8.97
C ARG A 119 -10.87 6.20 9.67
N GLN A 120 -10.26 6.29 10.85
CA GLN A 120 -10.06 7.57 11.53
C GLN A 120 -8.93 8.40 10.90
N CYS A 121 -7.96 7.75 10.25
CA CYS A 121 -6.81 8.41 9.65
C CYS A 121 -7.00 8.73 8.16
N PHE A 122 -7.77 7.91 7.44
CA PHE A 122 -7.88 7.95 5.99
C PHE A 122 -9.33 7.84 5.53
N ASP A 123 -9.62 8.39 4.37
CA ASP A 123 -10.81 8.05 3.60
C ASP A 123 -10.65 6.62 3.06
N VAL A 124 -11.24 5.66 3.77
CA VAL A 124 -11.15 4.23 3.41
C VAL A 124 -12.30 3.86 2.48
N VAL A 125 -11.95 3.54 1.24
CA VAL A 125 -12.89 3.05 0.24
C VAL A 125 -12.74 1.53 0.11
N VAL A 126 -13.77 0.79 0.49
CA VAL A 126 -13.83 -0.66 0.27
C VAL A 126 -14.60 -0.90 -1.01
N GLU A 127 -13.95 -1.51 -2.00
CA GLU A 127 -14.54 -1.80 -3.31
C GLU A 127 -14.77 -3.30 -3.45
N ASP A 128 -15.93 -3.66 -4.01
CA ASP A 128 -16.14 -5.03 -4.44
C ASP A 128 -15.22 -5.31 -5.63
N GLY A 129 -14.24 -6.19 -5.43
CA GLY A 129 -13.42 -6.69 -6.53
C GLY A 129 -14.32 -7.39 -7.56
N PRO A 130 -13.98 -7.36 -8.87
CA PRO A 130 -14.68 -8.22 -9.81
C PRO A 130 -14.56 -9.66 -9.32
N LYS A 131 -15.72 -10.29 -9.16
CA LYS A 131 -15.86 -11.73 -8.92
C LYS A 131 -15.24 -12.41 -10.14
N PHE A 132 -14.02 -12.93 -10.01
CA PHE A 132 -13.43 -13.82 -11.01
C PHE A 132 -13.97 -15.23 -10.80
#